data_AF-A0A1T4QS24-F1
#
_entry.id   AF-A0A1T4QS24-F1
#
_cell.length_a   1.000
_cell.length_b   1.000
_cell.length_c   1.000
_cell.angle_alpha   90.00
_cell.angle_beta   90.00
_cell.angle_gamma   90.00
#
_symmetry.space_group_name_H-M   'P 1'
#
loop_
_entity.id
_entity.type
_entity.pdbx_description
1 polymer ?
#
loop_
_entity_poly.entity_id
_entity_poly.type
_entity_poly.pdbx_seq_one_letter_code
_entity_poly.pdbx_strand_id
1 'polypeptide(L)'
;MAKPGPRTTYRYSDAFKATAVRLSQLPGVSVGDVATSLYIHPFMLSRWRRLAREGLIVTKGIEVDKAVAAELKALREVQRKYEQLKLEHDLLKKAIAFTSTRKAKSLPSSSTTRKRTR
;
A
#
# COMPACT_ATOMS: atom_id res chain seq x y z
N MET A 1 2.23 -4.43 -16.53
CA MET A 1 3.61 -4.51 -16.00
C MET A 1 4.25 -3.14 -16.12
N ALA A 2 4.79 -2.58 -15.05
CA ALA A 2 5.50 -1.29 -15.12
C ALA A 2 6.74 -1.46 -16.00
N LYS A 3 6.90 -0.61 -17.02
CA LYS A 3 8.10 -0.60 -17.86
C LYS A 3 9.28 -0.15 -16.98
N PRO A 4 10.37 -0.93 -16.88
CA PRO A 4 11.54 -0.47 -16.15
C PRO A 4 12.07 0.78 -16.85
N GLY A 5 12.35 1.81 -16.06
CA GLY A 5 12.94 3.04 -16.56
C GLY A 5 14.28 2.82 -17.25
N PRO A 6 14.82 3.85 -17.90
CA PRO A 6 16.15 3.81 -18.52
C PRO A 6 17.18 3.26 -17.53
N ARG A 7 18.09 2.39 -17.99
CA ARG A 7 19.13 1.82 -17.12
C ARG A 7 20.07 2.95 -16.68
N THR A 8 19.88 3.44 -15.45
CA THR A 8 20.59 4.61 -14.92
C THR A 8 22.10 4.39 -14.80
N THR A 9 22.56 3.13 -14.65
CA THR A 9 23.99 2.80 -14.48
C THR A 9 24.39 1.48 -15.14
N TYR A 10 25.57 1.43 -15.78
CA TYR A 10 26.15 0.21 -16.36
C TYR A 10 26.58 -0.80 -15.29
N ARG A 11 27.15 -0.34 -14.16
CA ARG A 11 27.54 -1.17 -13.01
C ARG A 11 27.17 -0.49 -11.70
N TYR A 12 26.64 -1.27 -10.75
CA TYR A 12 26.37 -0.83 -9.38
C TYR A 12 27.55 -1.18 -8.47
N SER A 13 27.89 -0.27 -7.55
CA SER A 13 28.90 -0.51 -6.52
C SER A 13 28.47 -1.60 -5.55
N ASP A 14 29.42 -2.28 -4.93
CA ASP A 14 29.10 -3.37 -3.99
C ASP A 14 28.47 -2.85 -2.70
N ALA A 15 28.84 -1.65 -2.26
CA ALA A 15 28.16 -0.94 -1.19
C ALA A 15 26.67 -0.70 -1.51
N PHE A 16 26.35 -0.26 -2.73
CA PHE A 16 24.96 -0.06 -3.15
C PHE A 16 24.17 -1.37 -3.15
N LYS A 17 24.75 -2.45 -3.71
CA LYS A 17 24.10 -3.77 -3.71
C LYS A 17 23.87 -4.27 -2.28
N ALA A 18 24.83 -4.07 -1.39
CA ALA A 18 24.73 -4.49 0.00
C ALA A 18 23.64 -3.72 0.76
N THR A 19 23.54 -2.40 0.56
CA THR A 19 22.45 -1.57 1.12
C THR A 19 21.10 -2.01 0.59
N ALA A 20 20.97 -2.21 -0.73
CA ALA A 20 19.71 -2.65 -1.35
C ALA A 20 19.25 -4.01 -0.78
N VAL A 21 20.19 -4.95 -0.63
CA VAL A 21 19.90 -6.26 -0.02
C VAL A 21 19.46 -6.11 1.44
N ARG A 22 20.12 -5.25 2.24
CA ARG A 22 19.72 -4.99 3.63
C ARG A 22 18.32 -4.39 3.74
N LEU A 23 18.00 -3.39 2.93
CA LEU A 23 16.66 -2.80 2.87
C LEU A 23 15.58 -3.85 2.55
N SER A 24 15.89 -4.77 1.63
CA SER A 24 14.96 -5.85 1.26
C SER A 24 14.75 -6.92 2.35
N GLN A 25 15.67 -7.03 3.31
CA GLN A 25 15.61 -7.99 4.42
C GLN A 25 14.80 -7.47 5.61
N LEU A 26 14.45 -6.18 5.63
CA LEU A 26 13.65 -5.60 6.71
C LEU A 26 12.23 -6.21 6.76
N PRO A 27 11.67 -6.41 7.97
CA PRO A 27 10.36 -7.02 8.12
C PRO A 27 9.26 -6.16 7.49
N GLY A 28 8.37 -6.81 6.73
CA GLY A 28 7.24 -6.16 6.07
C GLY A 28 7.61 -5.26 4.89
N VAL A 29 8.85 -5.29 4.41
CA VAL A 29 9.27 -4.61 3.18
C VAL A 29 9.21 -5.57 2.00
N SER A 30 8.48 -5.21 0.93
CA SER A 30 8.47 -6.01 -0.29
C SER A 30 9.68 -5.71 -1.17
N VAL A 31 10.13 -6.71 -1.92
CA VAL A 31 11.23 -6.54 -2.90
C VAL A 31 10.83 -5.54 -4.00
N GLY A 32 9.55 -5.53 -4.39
CA GLY A 32 9.03 -4.62 -5.40
C GLY A 32 9.10 -3.16 -4.97
N ASP A 33 8.77 -2.87 -3.71
CA ASP A 33 8.77 -1.51 -3.19
C ASP A 33 10.19 -0.93 -3.12
N VAL A 34 11.14 -1.73 -2.62
CA VAL A 34 12.56 -1.34 -2.55
C VAL A 34 13.16 -1.15 -3.93
N ALA A 35 12.80 -2.04 -4.87
CA ALA A 35 13.26 -1.92 -6.25
C ALA A 35 12.72 -0.65 -6.90
N THR A 36 11.44 -0.33 -6.67
CA THR A 36 10.80 0.88 -7.17
C THR A 36 11.42 2.14 -6.57
N SER A 37 11.71 2.15 -5.26
CA SER A 37 12.32 3.31 -4.60
C SER A 37 13.77 3.55 -5.02
N LEU A 38 14.54 2.49 -5.25
CA LEU A 38 15.91 2.54 -5.74
C LEU A 38 16.00 2.68 -7.27
N TYR A 39 14.85 2.78 -7.96
CA TYR A 39 14.73 2.83 -9.42
C TYR A 39 15.48 1.69 -10.14
N ILE A 40 15.44 0.50 -9.56
CA ILE A 40 16.02 -0.73 -10.11
C ILE A 40 14.93 -1.72 -10.47
N HIS A 41 15.20 -2.60 -11.44
CA HIS A 41 14.29 -3.70 -11.75
C HIS A 41 14.23 -4.71 -10.60
N PRO A 42 13.05 -5.18 -10.14
CA PRO A 42 12.90 -6.12 -9.02
C PRO A 42 13.74 -7.39 -9.14
N PHE A 43 13.86 -7.93 -10.37
CA PHE A 43 14.75 -9.07 -10.67
C PHE A 43 16.22 -8.85 -10.25
N MET A 44 16.76 -7.65 -10.40
CA MET A 44 18.14 -7.35 -9.98
C MET A 44 18.30 -7.49 -8.48
N LEU A 45 17.34 -6.99 -7.71
CA LEU A 45 17.34 -7.08 -6.25
C LEU A 45 17.21 -8.55 -5.79
N SER A 46 16.34 -9.33 -6.42
CA SER A 46 16.24 -10.79 -6.18
C SER A 46 17.55 -11.51 -6.46
N ARG A 47 18.25 -11.15 -7.54
CA ARG A 47 19.57 -11.69 -7.86
C ARG A 47 20.61 -11.34 -6.79
N TRP A 48 20.63 -10.10 -6.32
CA TRP A 48 21.56 -9.68 -5.26
C TRP A 48 21.27 -10.37 -3.92
N ARG A 49 20.00 -10.61 -3.57
CA ARG A 49 19.65 -11.42 -2.37
C ARG A 49 20.19 -12.84 -2.45
N ARG A 50 20.22 -13.43 -3.65
CA ARG A 50 20.83 -14.75 -3.86
C ARG A 50 22.35 -14.70 -3.68
N LEU A 51 23.01 -13.73 -4.32
CA LEU A 51 24.47 -13.53 -4.21
C LEU A 51 24.92 -13.23 -2.76
N ALA A 52 24.10 -12.50 -1.99
CA ALA A 52 24.37 -12.24 -0.58
C ALA A 52 24.24 -13.49 0.30
N ARG A 53 23.33 -14.42 -0.02
CA ARG A 53 23.24 -15.74 0.65
C ARG A 53 24.43 -16.63 0.31
N GLU A 54 24.92 -16.52 -0.92
CA GLU A 54 26.11 -17.24 -1.42
C GLU A 54 27.44 -16.61 -0.91
N GLY A 55 27.38 -15.53 -0.11
CA GLY A 55 28.56 -14.90 0.51
C GLY A 55 29.38 -13.99 -0.42
N LEU A 56 28.95 -13.80 -1.67
CA LEU A 56 29.64 -12.98 -2.68
C LEU A 56 29.46 -11.47 -2.44
N ILE A 57 28.43 -11.07 -1.68
CA ILE A 57 28.18 -9.67 -1.31
C ILE A 57 28.32 -9.57 0.21
N VAL A 58 29.35 -8.87 0.67
CA VAL A 58 29.55 -8.61 2.10
C VAL A 58 28.52 -7.59 2.55
N THR A 59 27.51 -8.05 3.29
CA THR A 59 26.44 -7.21 3.84
C THR A 59 26.66 -6.85 5.32
N LYS A 60 27.71 -7.37 5.96
CA LYS A 60 28.05 -7.10 7.37
C LYS A 60 28.65 -5.69 7.48
N GLY A 61 27.96 -4.78 8.15
CA GLY A 61 28.44 -3.42 8.45
C GLY A 61 27.51 -2.27 8.06
N ILE A 62 26.45 -2.53 7.28
CA ILE A 62 25.47 -1.49 6.91
C ILE A 62 24.33 -1.54 7.93
N GLU A 63 24.44 -0.73 8.96
CA GLU A 63 23.35 -0.51 9.90
C GLU A 63 22.30 0.38 9.23
N VAL A 64 21.11 -0.18 9.01
CA VAL A 64 19.94 0.66 8.72
C VAL A 64 19.53 1.25 10.06
N ASP A 65 19.42 2.58 10.09
CA ASP A 65 19.16 3.33 11.30
C ASP A 65 17.85 2.84 11.97
N LYS A 66 17.98 2.31 13.19
CA LYS A 66 16.88 1.58 13.87
C LYS A 66 15.72 2.52 14.19
N ALA A 67 15.99 3.81 14.38
CA ALA A 67 14.98 4.85 14.59
C ALA A 67 14.06 4.98 13.35
N VAL A 68 14.64 5.06 12.16
CA VAL A 68 13.89 5.14 10.89
C VAL A 68 13.01 3.90 10.70
N ALA A 69 13.51 2.71 11.08
CA ALA A 69 12.72 1.48 11.00
C ALA A 69 11.49 1.50 11.92
N ALA A 70 11.60 2.09 13.12
CA ALA A 70 10.48 2.22 14.05
C ALA A 70 9.40 3.21 13.54
N GLU A 71 9.83 4.35 12.99
CA GLU A 71 8.92 5.34 12.38
C GLU A 71 8.15 4.75 11.19
N LEU A 72 8.84 3.99 10.32
CA LEU A 72 8.19 3.30 9.20
C LEU A 72 7.15 2.27 9.66
N LYS A 73 7.37 1.60 10.79
CA LYS A 73 6.39 0.68 11.36
C LYS A 73 5.14 1.44 11.84
N ALA A 74 5.32 2.55 12.54
CA ALA A 74 4.22 3.39 13.00
C ALA A 74 3.38 3.94 11.83
N LEU A 75 4.03 4.43 10.77
CA LEU A 75 3.34 4.92 9.57
C LEU A 75 2.48 3.83 8.90
N ARG A 76 2.99 2.59 8.82
CA ARG A 76 2.24 1.46 8.25
C ARG A 76 1.01 1.09 9.09
N GLU A 77 1.13 1.13 10.42
CA GLU A 77 0.00 0.87 11.31
C GLU A 77 -1.10 1.92 11.13
N VAL A 78 -0.73 3.19 11.00
CA VAL A 78 -1.67 4.28 10.71
C VAL A 78 -2.35 4.08 9.36
N GLN A 79 -1.60 3.71 8.32
CA GLN A 79 -2.15 3.50 6.98
C GLN A 79 -3.17 2.36 6.94
N ARG A 80 -2.90 1.24 7.63
CA ARG A 80 -3.86 0.12 7.75
C ARG A 80 -5.15 0.53 8.46
N LYS A 81 -5.03 1.29 9.56
CA LYS A 81 -6.20 1.80 10.29
C LYS A 81 -7.02 2.74 9.41
N TYR A 82 -6.36 3.60 8.63
CA TYR A 82 -7.04 4.50 7.70
C TYR A 82 -7.81 3.75 6.60
N GLU A 83 -7.22 2.71 6.01
CA GLU A 83 -7.89 1.87 5.00
C GLU A 83 -9.10 1.16 5.59
N GLN A 84 -8.96 0.58 6.79
CA GLN A 84 -10.07 -0.06 7.50
C GLN A 84 -11.20 0.95 7.78
N LEU A 85 -10.87 2.13 8.31
CA LEU A 85 -11.84 3.18 8.60
C LEU A 85 -12.59 3.64 7.34
N LYS A 86 -11.88 3.72 6.20
CA LYS A 86 -12.49 4.08 4.91
C LYS A 86 -13.51 3.04 4.46
N LEU A 87 -13.20 1.75 4.60
CA LEU A 87 -14.13 0.67 4.28
C LEU A 87 -15.37 0.68 5.18
N GLU A 88 -15.17 0.86 6.49
CA GLU A 88 -16.27 0.98 7.46
C GLU A 88 -17.18 2.16 7.12
N HIS A 89 -16.59 3.32 6.81
CA HIS A 89 -17.33 4.51 6.44
C HIS A 89 -18.11 4.32 5.12
N ASP A 90 -17.52 3.69 4.11
CA ASP A 90 -18.21 3.40 2.84
C ASP A 90 -19.37 2.41 3.04
N LEU A 91 -19.22 1.44 3.95
CA LEU A 91 -20.29 0.51 4.33
C LEU A 91 -21.44 1.26 5.01
N LEU A 92 -21.14 2.14 5.98
CA LEU A 92 -22.13 2.95 6.68
C LEU A 92 -22.90 3.86 5.73
N LYS A 93 -22.21 4.51 4.79
CA LYS A 93 -22.85 5.32 3.74
C LYS A 93 -23.83 4.51 2.89
N LYS A 94 -23.44 3.29 2.47
CA LYS A 94 -24.32 2.40 1.71
C LYS A 94 -25.54 1.98 2.53
N ALA A 95 -25.36 1.70 3.82
CA ALA A 95 -26.46 1.35 4.71
C ALA A 95 -27.47 2.51 4.86
N ILE A 96 -26.99 3.74 5.07
CA ILE A 96 -27.83 4.94 5.15
C ILE A 96 -28.59 5.18 3.84
N ALA A 97 -27.93 5.02 2.69
CA ALA A 97 -28.59 5.14 1.39
C ALA A 97 -29.69 4.08 1.21
N PHE A 98 -29.43 2.84 1.63
CA PHE A 98 -30.38 1.73 1.55
C PHE A 98 -31.60 1.90 2.46
N THR A 99 -31.44 2.43 3.68
CA THR A 99 -32.57 2.71 4.58
C THR A 99 -33.39 3.91 4.10
N SER A 100 -32.73 4.97 3.62
CA SER A 100 -33.38 6.19 3.12
C SER A 100 -34.24 5.90 1.88
N THR A 101 -33.74 5.09 0.94
CA THR A 101 -34.51 4.69 -0.26
C THR A 101 -35.74 3.85 0.07
N ARG A 102 -35.68 2.99 1.09
CA ARG A 102 -36.87 2.25 1.57
C ARG A 102 -37.89 3.16 2.24
N LYS A 103 -37.46 4.12 3.06
CA LYS A 103 -38.36 5.08 3.71
C LYS A 103 -39.16 5.92 2.70
N ALA A 104 -38.57 6.25 1.55
CA ALA A 104 -39.29 6.94 0.47
C ALA A 104 -40.37 6.07 -0.21
N LYS A 105 -40.13 4.75 -0.33
CA LYS A 105 -41.09 3.80 -0.94
C LYS A 105 -42.23 3.40 0.00
N SER A 106 -42.03 3.47 1.32
CA SER A 106 -43.02 3.06 2.33
C SER A 106 -43.95 4.18 2.81
N LEU A 107 -43.92 5.35 2.18
CA LEU A 107 -44.89 6.40 2.50
C LEU A 107 -46.26 6.00 1.92
N PRO A 108 -47.32 5.86 2.73
CA PRO A 108 -48.66 5.69 2.20
C PRO A 108 -49.00 6.97 1.45
N SER A 109 -49.17 6.83 0.13
CA SER A 109 -49.65 7.90 -0.75
C SER A 109 -51.00 8.37 -0.23
N SER A 110 -50.99 9.45 0.54
CA SER A 110 -52.18 10.13 1.01
C SER A 110 -52.68 10.96 -0.17
N SER A 111 -53.34 10.30 -1.13
CA SER A 111 -54.18 10.98 -2.10
C SER A 111 -55.28 11.70 -1.34
N THR A 112 -55.09 12.98 -1.03
CA THR A 112 -56.18 13.87 -0.66
C THR A 112 -57.12 13.95 -1.85
N THR A 113 -58.11 13.07 -1.88
CA THR A 113 -59.23 13.11 -2.82
C THR A 113 -59.96 14.43 -2.60
N ARG A 114 -59.65 15.45 -3.42
CA ARG A 114 -60.45 16.67 -3.50
C ARG A 114 -61.87 16.27 -3.89
N LYS A 115 -62.79 16.27 -2.92
CA LYS A 115 -64.24 16.22 -3.21
C LYS A 115 -64.58 17.48 -4.00
N ARG A 116 -64.89 17.33 -5.29
CA ARG A 116 -65.59 18.35 -6.07
C ARG A 116 -67.00 18.45 -5.50
N THR A 117 -67.28 19.53 -4.78
CA THR A 117 -68.64 19.92 -4.39
C THR A 117 -69.40 20.41 -5.62
N ARG A 118 -70.70 20.09 -5.62
CA ARG A 118 -71.69 20.21 -6.69
C ARG A 118 -71.98 21.66 -7.07
#